data_AF-A0A0G3FZL2-F1
#
_entry.id   AF-A0A0G3FZL2-F1
#
_cell.length_a   1.000
_cell.length_b   1.000
_cell.length_c   1.000
_cell.angle_alpha   90.00
_cell.angle_beta   90.00
_cell.angle_gamma   90.00
#
_symmetry.space_group_name_H-M   'P 1'
#
loop_
_entity.id
_entity.type
_entity.pdbx_description
1 polymer ?
#
loop_
_entity_poly.entity_id
_entity_poly.type
_entity_poly.pdbx_seq_one_letter_code
_entity_poly.pdbx_strand_id
1 'polypeptide(L)'
;MTRERGLQDRDEGGVAIPAHYAESWADGFGVRGWKLDLPGRGADVIAATPFAGERIPTSVFVHDIVDHHLCGFALSGYRDEAGALIQLAERTGSDPVPDFVQIIDEDLMPGAFESDDWRELLPASLVATVEAAADTRSGMAQLRQQWGDGVLRALWIAGFVETGWRLADAARAGWERHGLEYAARGATALALQRLFERVDASVLEQGWIQAEGEFRVATDAVGFRFEGDEAELVECVSK
;
A
#
# COMPACT_ATOMS: atom_id res chain seq x y z
N MET A 1 -21.09 -32.94 18.46
CA MET A 1 -19.73 -32.57 18.90
C MET A 1 -18.77 -33.13 17.86
N THR A 2 -18.63 -32.40 16.76
CA THR A 2 -17.90 -32.84 15.57
C THR A 2 -16.61 -32.04 15.57
N ARG A 3 -15.51 -32.68 15.98
CA ARG A 3 -14.19 -32.09 16.14
C ARG A 3 -13.57 -31.74 14.77
N GLU A 4 -13.24 -30.47 14.61
CA GLU A 4 -11.91 -29.97 14.20
C GLU A 4 -11.08 -30.88 13.29
N ARG A 5 -11.54 -31.09 12.06
CA ARG A 5 -10.66 -31.42 10.93
C ARG A 5 -10.94 -30.41 9.84
N GLY A 6 -10.07 -29.41 9.66
CA GLY A 6 -10.25 -28.46 8.56
C GLY A 6 -9.33 -27.23 8.49
N LEU A 7 -8.47 -26.97 9.49
CA LEU A 7 -7.56 -25.80 9.44
C LEU A 7 -6.15 -26.12 8.94
N GLN A 8 -5.60 -27.31 9.23
CA GLN A 8 -4.19 -27.63 8.91
C GLN A 8 -3.92 -27.93 7.42
N ASP A 9 -4.95 -28.23 6.62
CA ASP A 9 -4.79 -28.63 5.20
C ASP A 9 -5.05 -27.48 4.21
N ARG A 10 -5.35 -26.26 4.72
CA ARG A 10 -5.50 -25.05 3.90
C ARG A 10 -4.18 -24.28 3.75
N ASP A 11 -3.10 -24.81 4.32
CA ASP A 11 -1.82 -24.12 4.49
C ASP A 11 -0.89 -24.20 3.25
N GLU A 12 -1.29 -24.90 2.18
CA GLU A 12 -0.46 -25.05 0.96
C GLU A 12 -0.91 -24.19 -0.23
N GLY A 13 -2.04 -23.46 -0.13
CA GLY A 13 -2.56 -22.63 -1.22
C GLY A 13 -2.71 -21.17 -0.82
N GLY A 14 -2.02 -20.25 -1.52
CA GLY A 14 -2.20 -18.80 -1.35
C GLY A 14 -0.90 -18.00 -1.43
N VAL A 15 -1.04 -16.68 -1.37
CA VAL A 15 0.11 -15.75 -1.32
C VAL A 15 0.50 -15.54 0.12
N ALA A 16 1.75 -15.85 0.45
CA ALA A 16 2.40 -15.58 1.73
C ALA A 16 3.01 -14.17 1.74
N ILE A 17 2.68 -13.40 2.77
CA ILE A 17 3.09 -12.00 2.91
C ILE A 17 3.64 -11.82 4.34
N PRO A 18 4.96 -11.82 4.52
CA PRO A 18 5.58 -11.67 5.84
C PRO A 18 5.38 -10.24 6.37
N ALA A 19 5.24 -10.12 7.68
CA ALA A 19 5.05 -8.86 8.38
C ALA A 19 5.68 -8.86 9.77
N HIS A 20 6.15 -7.69 10.18
CA HIS A 20 6.79 -7.45 11.46
C HIS A 20 6.03 -6.41 12.26
N TYR A 21 5.81 -6.68 13.52
CA TYR A 21 5.34 -5.73 14.51
C TYR A 21 6.49 -5.21 15.36
N ALA A 22 6.45 -3.92 15.68
CA ALA A 22 7.21 -3.37 16.79
C ALA A 22 6.36 -2.37 17.59
N GLU A 23 6.56 -2.34 18.92
CA GLU A 23 6.00 -1.33 19.81
C GLU A 23 6.54 0.08 19.49
N SER A 24 7.75 0.16 18.94
CA SER A 24 8.33 1.39 18.40
C SER A 24 9.32 1.08 17.28
N TRP A 25 9.29 1.88 16.22
CA TRP A 25 10.22 1.79 15.10
C TRP A 25 11.30 2.88 15.14
N ALA A 26 12.53 2.53 14.80
CA ALA A 26 13.66 3.46 14.71
C ALA A 26 13.71 4.19 13.35
N ASP A 27 12.55 4.53 12.79
CA ASP A 27 12.37 5.14 11.47
C ASP A 27 12.16 6.66 11.53
N GLY A 28 12.33 7.26 12.71
CA GLY A 28 12.12 8.70 12.92
C GLY A 28 10.68 9.07 13.28
N PHE A 29 9.71 8.17 13.09
CA PHE A 29 8.33 8.37 13.54
C PHE A 29 8.11 7.79 14.94
N GLY A 30 8.82 6.71 15.30
CA GLY A 30 8.76 6.12 16.65
C GLY A 30 7.42 5.48 17.00
N VAL A 31 6.51 5.35 16.03
CA VAL A 31 5.15 4.87 16.22
C VAL A 31 5.09 3.36 16.30
N ARG A 32 4.14 2.84 17.08
CA ARG A 32 3.78 1.41 17.13
C ARG A 32 3.13 0.99 15.81
N GLY A 33 3.43 -0.21 15.34
CA GLY A 33 2.63 -0.83 14.28
C GLY A 33 3.34 -1.96 13.55
N TRP A 34 2.67 -2.40 12.48
CA TRP A 34 3.10 -3.46 11.59
C TRP A 34 3.70 -2.91 10.30
N LYS A 35 4.73 -3.58 9.79
CA LYS A 35 5.34 -3.33 8.47
C LYS A 35 5.38 -4.62 7.68
N LEU A 36 5.19 -4.53 6.36
CA LEU A 36 5.37 -5.67 5.46
C LEU A 36 6.87 -5.93 5.24
N ASP A 37 7.30 -7.18 5.29
CA ASP A 37 8.69 -7.58 5.05
C ASP A 37 8.90 -8.07 3.61
N LEU A 38 8.64 -7.18 2.65
CA LEU A 38 8.68 -7.53 1.24
C LEU A 38 10.05 -7.18 0.63
N PRO A 39 10.84 -8.17 0.14
CA PRO A 39 12.14 -7.91 -0.44
C PRO A 39 12.09 -6.93 -1.62
N GLY A 40 12.92 -5.89 -1.58
CA GLY A 40 13.05 -4.93 -2.68
C GLY A 40 11.85 -4.01 -2.89
N ARG A 41 10.93 -3.91 -1.92
CA ARG A 41 9.74 -3.03 -2.01
C ARG A 41 9.75 -1.83 -1.05
N GLY A 42 10.94 -1.41 -0.61
CA GLY A 42 11.19 -0.16 0.13
C GLY A 42 11.31 -0.35 1.64
N ALA A 43 12.26 0.35 2.26
CA ALA A 43 12.40 0.45 3.72
C ALA A 43 11.50 1.54 4.33
N ASP A 44 10.76 2.26 3.47
CA ASP A 44 10.06 3.51 3.78
C ASP A 44 8.56 3.30 4.08
N VAL A 45 8.11 2.06 4.21
CA VAL A 45 6.74 1.76 4.63
C VAL A 45 6.56 2.19 6.08
N ILE A 46 5.64 3.12 6.31
CA ILE A 46 5.29 3.60 7.65
C ILE A 46 4.64 2.45 8.42
N ALA A 47 4.99 2.30 9.70
CA ALA A 47 4.35 1.30 10.54
C ALA A 47 2.84 1.60 10.64
N ALA A 48 2.02 0.61 10.32
CA ALA A 48 0.59 0.76 10.24
C ALA A 48 -0.11 0.07 11.41
N THR A 49 -1.22 0.66 11.84
CA THR A 49 -2.17 0.04 12.77
C THR A 49 -3.44 -0.34 12.00
N PRO A 50 -4.35 -1.12 12.58
CA PRO A 50 -5.62 -1.45 11.92
C PRO A 50 -6.54 -0.25 11.70
N PHE A 51 -6.18 0.95 12.15
CA PHE A 51 -6.98 2.15 11.94
C PHE A 51 -7.10 2.48 10.45
N ALA A 52 -8.34 2.53 9.97
CA ALA A 52 -8.65 2.84 8.58
C ALA A 52 -8.50 4.33 8.22
N GLY A 53 -8.31 5.24 9.18
CA GLY A 53 -8.44 6.67 8.91
C GLY A 53 -9.91 7.11 8.82
N GLU A 54 -10.12 8.41 8.60
CA GLU A 54 -11.48 8.98 8.48
C GLU A 54 -11.99 9.00 7.03
N ARG A 55 -11.09 9.06 6.03
CA ARG A 55 -11.44 9.32 4.63
C ARG A 55 -11.63 8.05 3.79
N ILE A 56 -10.80 7.04 4.01
CA ILE A 56 -10.82 5.78 3.25
C ILE A 56 -11.11 4.65 4.24
N PRO A 57 -12.08 3.76 4.00
CA PRO A 57 -12.44 2.72 4.97
C PRO A 57 -11.51 1.49 4.91
N THR A 58 -10.21 1.71 4.75
CA THR A 58 -9.19 0.65 4.75
C THR A 58 -7.92 1.18 5.40
N SER A 59 -7.24 0.37 6.22
CA SER A 59 -5.92 0.77 6.74
C SER A 59 -4.87 0.82 5.64
N VAL A 60 -3.82 1.60 5.85
CA VAL A 60 -2.63 1.65 4.99
C VAL A 60 -2.06 0.25 4.79
N PHE A 61 -2.00 -0.56 5.85
CA PHE A 61 -1.51 -1.94 5.78
C PHE A 61 -2.31 -2.81 4.80
N VAL A 62 -3.64 -2.71 4.81
CA VAL A 62 -4.49 -3.46 3.90
C VAL A 62 -4.37 -2.93 2.47
N HIS A 63 -4.21 -1.62 2.31
CA HIS A 63 -3.94 -1.00 1.02
C HIS A 63 -2.63 -1.52 0.40
N ASP A 64 -1.54 -1.54 1.17
CA ASP A 64 -0.23 -2.05 0.74
C ASP A 64 -0.30 -3.52 0.31
N ILE A 65 -1.10 -4.34 0.99
CA ILE A 65 -1.31 -5.74 0.57
C ILE A 65 -2.15 -5.81 -0.72
N VAL A 66 -3.34 -5.20 -0.71
CA VAL A 66 -4.37 -5.48 -1.71
C VAL A 66 -4.15 -4.69 -2.99
N ASP A 67 -3.84 -3.41 -2.85
CA ASP A 67 -3.83 -2.47 -3.96
C ASP A 67 -2.41 -2.25 -4.49
N HIS A 68 -1.36 -2.51 -3.69
CA HIS A 68 0.02 -2.61 -4.19
C HIS A 68 0.48 -4.06 -4.42
N HIS A 69 0.71 -4.82 -3.34
CA HIS A 69 1.51 -6.04 -3.40
C HIS A 69 0.92 -7.08 -4.34
N LEU A 70 -0.37 -7.41 -4.13
CA LEU A 70 -1.11 -8.37 -4.94
C LEU A 70 -1.38 -7.87 -6.36
N CYS A 71 -1.36 -6.55 -6.59
CA CYS A 71 -1.45 -5.97 -7.93
C CYS A 71 -0.08 -5.93 -8.65
N GLY A 72 1.02 -6.25 -7.95
CA GLY A 72 2.36 -6.29 -8.51
C GLY A 72 3.09 -4.94 -8.52
N PHE A 73 2.63 -3.96 -7.75
CA PHE A 73 3.29 -2.67 -7.56
C PHE A 73 4.31 -2.71 -6.43
N ALA A 74 5.35 -1.87 -6.51
CA ALA A 74 6.19 -1.51 -5.37
C ALA A 74 5.38 -0.73 -4.32
N LEU A 75 5.82 -0.72 -3.06
CA LEU A 75 5.15 0.05 -1.98
C LEU A 75 5.59 1.52 -1.94
N SER A 76 6.43 1.94 -2.90
CA SER A 76 6.91 3.31 -3.02
C SER A 76 7.12 3.66 -4.49
N GLY A 77 7.28 4.96 -4.76
CA GLY A 77 7.37 5.51 -6.11
C GLY A 77 6.02 6.04 -6.61
N TYR A 78 6.05 7.19 -7.27
CA TYR A 78 4.84 7.93 -7.62
C TYR A 78 4.00 7.22 -8.68
N ARG A 79 4.64 6.49 -9.60
CA ARG A 79 3.98 5.74 -10.66
C ARG A 79 3.17 4.58 -10.10
N ASP A 80 3.77 3.84 -9.18
CA ASP A 80 3.16 2.65 -8.59
C ASP A 80 2.07 3.05 -7.58
N GLU A 81 2.29 4.13 -6.83
CA GLU A 81 1.26 4.78 -6.01
C GLU A 81 0.05 5.23 -6.84
N ALA A 82 0.27 5.83 -8.02
CA ALA A 82 -0.81 6.19 -8.93
C ALA A 82 -1.67 4.98 -9.32
N GLY A 83 -1.03 3.84 -9.60
CA GLY A 83 -1.71 2.57 -9.88
C GLY A 83 -2.51 2.09 -8.68
N ALA A 84 -1.89 2.02 -7.51
CA ALA A 84 -2.50 1.51 -6.29
C ALA A 84 -3.70 2.36 -5.82
N LEU A 85 -3.62 3.70 -5.87
CA LEU A 85 -4.72 4.58 -5.50
C LEU A 85 -5.92 4.45 -6.44
N ILE A 86 -5.71 4.19 -7.74
CA ILE A 86 -6.81 3.84 -8.65
C ILE A 86 -7.40 2.48 -8.29
N GLN A 87 -6.58 1.48 -7.96
CA GLN A 87 -7.07 0.18 -7.53
C GLN A 87 -7.90 0.26 -6.24
N LEU A 88 -7.46 1.09 -5.29
CA LEU A 88 -8.17 1.39 -4.06
C LEU A 88 -9.51 2.08 -4.35
N ALA A 89 -9.51 3.12 -5.18
CA ALA A 89 -10.72 3.84 -5.59
C ALA A 89 -11.74 2.92 -6.27
N GLU A 90 -11.30 2.06 -7.20
CA GLU A 90 -12.17 1.09 -7.85
C GLU A 90 -12.81 0.11 -6.87
N ARG A 91 -12.09 -0.27 -5.80
CA ARG A 91 -12.54 -1.24 -4.81
C ARG A 91 -13.46 -0.65 -3.74
N THR A 92 -13.22 0.60 -3.33
CA THR A 92 -13.92 1.24 -2.20
C THR A 92 -14.95 2.28 -2.64
N GLY A 93 -14.86 2.76 -3.88
CA GLY A 93 -15.63 3.90 -4.38
C GLY A 93 -15.12 5.25 -3.86
N SER A 94 -13.94 5.31 -3.24
CA SER A 94 -13.33 6.57 -2.79
C SER A 94 -12.85 7.43 -3.96
N ASP A 95 -12.78 8.73 -3.73
CA ASP A 95 -12.10 9.67 -4.64
C ASP A 95 -10.59 9.64 -4.33
N PRO A 96 -9.71 9.29 -5.29
CA PRO A 96 -8.26 9.27 -5.07
C PRO A 96 -7.60 10.66 -5.16
N VAL A 97 -8.32 11.68 -5.61
CA VAL A 97 -7.76 13.03 -5.82
C VAL A 97 -7.20 13.65 -4.54
N PRO A 98 -7.83 13.55 -3.36
CA PRO A 98 -7.27 14.08 -2.12
C PRO A 98 -5.89 13.50 -1.77
N ASP A 99 -5.66 12.21 -2.03
CA ASP A 99 -4.38 11.55 -1.76
C ASP A 99 -3.32 11.99 -2.77
N PHE A 100 -3.67 12.12 -4.05
CA PHE A 100 -2.78 12.73 -5.05
C PHE A 100 -2.38 14.15 -4.67
N VAL A 101 -3.34 14.97 -4.21
CA VAL A 101 -3.07 16.36 -3.80
C VAL A 101 -2.09 16.40 -2.64
N GLN A 102 -2.22 15.49 -1.67
CA GLN A 102 -1.28 15.41 -0.56
C GLN A 102 0.14 15.13 -1.04
N ILE A 103 0.34 14.08 -1.84
CA ILE A 103 1.65 13.72 -2.42
C ILE A 103 2.21 14.90 -3.24
N ILE A 104 1.37 15.53 -4.05
CA ILE A 104 1.76 16.68 -4.88
C ILE A 104 2.25 17.84 -4.01
N ASP A 105 1.50 18.20 -2.97
CA ASP A 105 1.81 19.38 -2.16
C ASP A 105 2.98 19.14 -1.21
N GLU A 106 3.13 17.92 -0.67
CA GLU A 106 4.18 17.55 0.29
C GLU A 106 5.52 17.28 -0.41
N ASP A 107 5.54 16.58 -1.54
CA ASP A 107 6.78 16.11 -2.17
C ASP A 107 7.09 16.86 -3.46
N LEU A 108 6.11 16.88 -4.38
CA LEU A 108 6.36 17.27 -5.77
C LEU A 108 6.47 18.78 -5.93
N MET A 109 5.59 19.55 -5.29
CA MET A 109 5.57 21.01 -5.40
C MET A 109 6.80 21.68 -4.75
N PRO A 110 7.37 21.15 -3.67
CA PRO A 110 8.67 21.59 -3.16
C PRO A 110 9.87 21.15 -4.00
N GLY A 111 9.69 20.26 -4.99
CA GLY A 111 10.76 19.63 -5.75
C GLY A 111 11.60 18.63 -4.92
N ALA A 112 11.00 18.07 -3.88
CA ALA A 112 11.61 17.09 -2.97
C ALA A 112 11.29 15.66 -3.42
N PHE A 113 11.57 15.35 -4.69
CA PHE A 113 11.21 14.05 -5.26
C PHE A 113 11.94 12.92 -4.56
N GLU A 114 11.19 11.92 -4.09
CA GLU A 114 11.73 10.73 -3.43
C GLU A 114 12.12 9.64 -4.43
N SER A 115 11.52 9.64 -5.62
CA SER A 115 11.75 8.68 -6.70
C SER A 115 11.85 9.37 -8.05
N ASP A 116 12.64 8.81 -8.96
CA ASP A 116 12.89 9.34 -10.31
C ASP A 116 11.72 9.20 -11.29
N ASP A 117 10.71 8.40 -10.93
CA ASP A 117 9.53 8.12 -11.75
C ASP A 117 8.52 9.28 -11.81
N TRP A 118 8.76 10.38 -11.08
CA TRP A 118 8.00 11.64 -11.21
C TRP A 118 7.93 12.13 -12.66
N ARG A 119 8.95 11.81 -13.47
CA ARG A 119 9.05 12.18 -14.89
C ARG A 119 7.94 11.57 -15.74
N GLU A 120 7.37 10.45 -15.30
CA GLU A 120 6.25 9.82 -16.00
C GLU A 120 4.92 10.56 -15.79
N LEU A 121 4.83 11.40 -14.77
CA LEU A 121 3.58 12.07 -14.38
C LEU A 121 3.46 13.50 -14.93
N LEU A 122 4.50 14.00 -15.61
CA LEU A 122 4.46 15.31 -16.25
C LEU A 122 4.72 15.24 -17.75
N PRO A 123 4.18 16.21 -18.52
CA PRO A 123 4.60 16.41 -19.90
C PRO A 123 6.12 16.60 -20.01
N ALA A 124 6.73 15.97 -21.02
CA ALA A 124 8.19 15.97 -21.22
C ALA A 124 8.82 17.37 -21.29
N SER A 125 8.07 18.38 -21.78
CA SER A 125 8.54 19.77 -21.80
C SER A 125 8.71 20.38 -20.41
N LEU A 126 7.87 19.97 -19.44
CA LEU A 126 7.98 20.44 -18.05
C LEU A 126 9.09 19.68 -17.32
N VAL A 127 9.22 18.37 -17.57
CA VAL A 127 10.35 17.57 -17.09
C VAL A 127 11.68 18.20 -17.52
N ALA A 128 11.84 18.50 -18.81
CA ALA A 128 13.03 19.15 -19.34
C ALA A 128 13.31 20.52 -18.70
N THR A 129 12.26 21.24 -18.29
CA THR A 129 12.43 22.54 -17.59
C THR A 129 13.01 22.33 -16.20
N VAL A 130 12.53 21.31 -15.46
CA VAL A 130 13.05 21.00 -14.12
C VAL A 130 14.50 20.52 -14.21
N GLU A 131 14.81 19.65 -15.17
CA GLU A 131 16.15 19.07 -15.35
C GLU A 131 17.20 20.05 -15.91
N ALA A 132 16.76 21.12 -16.58
CA ALA A 132 17.67 22.17 -17.05
C ALA A 132 18.16 23.10 -15.94
N ALA A 133 17.51 23.08 -14.76
CA ALA A 133 17.94 23.86 -13.60
C ALA A 133 19.13 23.21 -12.88
N ALA A 134 19.72 23.94 -11.93
CA ALA A 134 20.84 23.43 -11.14
C ALA A 134 20.46 22.24 -10.24
N ASP A 135 19.20 22.19 -9.82
CA ASP A 135 18.62 21.15 -8.97
C ASP A 135 17.08 21.12 -9.14
N THR A 136 16.44 20.05 -8.67
CA THR A 136 14.99 19.82 -8.82
C THR A 136 14.14 20.89 -8.12
N ARG A 137 14.57 21.39 -6.95
CA ARG A 137 13.84 22.43 -6.21
C ARG A 137 13.86 23.74 -6.96
N SER A 138 15.01 24.11 -7.50
CA SER A 138 15.19 25.28 -8.37
C SER A 138 14.35 25.15 -9.64
N GLY A 139 14.33 23.97 -10.27
CA GLY A 139 13.51 23.69 -11.45
C GLY A 139 12.00 23.80 -11.18
N MET A 140 11.53 23.20 -10.08
CA MET A 140 10.13 23.32 -9.67
C MET A 140 9.76 24.75 -9.28
N ALA A 141 10.63 25.49 -8.59
CA ALA A 141 10.40 26.90 -8.29
C ALA A 141 10.22 27.76 -9.56
N GLN A 142 11.01 27.49 -10.62
CA GLN A 142 10.85 28.14 -11.92
C GLN A 142 9.50 27.82 -12.55
N LEU A 143 9.12 26.54 -12.60
CA LEU A 143 7.81 26.13 -13.11
C LEU A 143 6.67 26.82 -12.35
N ARG A 144 6.76 26.88 -11.02
CA ARG A 144 5.76 27.55 -10.17
C ARG A 144 5.65 29.02 -10.49
N GLN A 145 6.76 29.71 -10.69
CA GLN A 145 6.75 31.12 -11.07
C GLN A 145 6.11 31.35 -12.45
N GLN A 146 6.35 30.44 -13.40
CA GLN A 146 5.87 30.57 -14.78
C GLN A 146 4.39 30.21 -14.95
N TRP A 147 3.93 29.14 -14.28
CA TRP A 147 2.59 28.55 -14.50
C TRP A 147 1.64 28.73 -13.33
N GLY A 148 2.17 29.01 -12.13
CA GLY A 148 1.40 29.05 -10.90
C GLY A 148 1.06 27.66 -10.34
N ASP A 149 0.93 27.60 -9.01
CA ASP A 149 0.69 26.34 -8.29
C ASP A 149 -0.60 25.63 -8.72
N GLY A 150 -1.67 26.37 -9.03
CA GLY A 150 -2.95 25.79 -9.43
C GLY A 150 -2.88 25.01 -10.75
N VAL A 151 -2.15 25.53 -11.75
CA VAL A 151 -2.01 24.84 -13.04
C VAL A 151 -1.11 23.62 -12.89
N LEU A 152 0.00 23.75 -12.17
CA LEU A 152 0.90 22.62 -11.94
C LEU A 152 0.20 21.49 -11.17
N ARG A 153 -0.56 21.82 -10.12
CA ARG A 153 -1.35 20.82 -9.38
C ARG A 153 -2.33 20.10 -10.30
N ALA A 154 -3.05 20.83 -11.16
CA ALA A 154 -3.98 20.21 -12.10
C ALA A 154 -3.27 19.27 -13.11
N LEU A 155 -2.08 19.64 -13.58
CA LEU A 155 -1.27 18.80 -14.47
C LEU A 155 -0.77 17.54 -13.78
N TRP A 156 -0.28 17.65 -12.54
CA TRP A 156 0.12 16.48 -11.77
C TRP A 156 -1.05 15.54 -11.48
N ILE A 157 -2.20 16.08 -11.05
CA ILE A 157 -3.41 15.27 -10.83
C ILE A 157 -3.78 14.53 -12.13
N ALA A 158 -3.75 15.21 -13.27
CA ALA A 158 -4.03 14.57 -14.56
C ALA A 158 -3.01 13.45 -14.86
N GLY A 159 -1.72 13.68 -14.60
CA GLY A 159 -0.67 12.68 -14.79
C GLY A 159 -0.81 11.46 -13.87
N PHE A 160 -1.17 11.66 -12.60
CA PHE A 160 -1.49 10.60 -11.65
C PHE A 160 -2.69 9.78 -12.14
N VAL A 161 -3.80 10.44 -12.49
CA VAL A 161 -5.02 9.77 -12.97
C VAL A 161 -4.74 8.97 -14.24
N GLU A 162 -4.09 9.59 -15.24
CA GLU A 162 -3.75 8.94 -16.51
C GLU A 162 -2.84 7.73 -16.28
N THR A 163 -1.80 7.89 -15.47
CA THR A 163 -0.85 6.82 -15.16
C THR A 163 -1.53 5.68 -14.41
N GLY A 164 -2.32 5.98 -13.39
CA GLY A 164 -3.02 4.96 -12.62
C GLY A 164 -3.96 4.12 -13.49
N TRP A 165 -4.75 4.75 -14.36
CA TRP A 165 -5.63 4.03 -15.29
C TRP A 165 -4.85 3.20 -16.33
N ARG A 166 -3.72 3.71 -16.82
CA ARG A 166 -2.83 2.97 -17.73
C ARG A 166 -2.31 1.67 -17.11
N LEU A 167 -2.19 1.62 -15.78
CA LEU A 167 -1.69 0.46 -15.05
C LEU A 167 -2.78 -0.56 -14.65
N ALA A 168 -4.07 -0.24 -14.84
CA ALA A 168 -5.17 -1.07 -14.34
C ALA A 168 -5.17 -2.51 -14.89
N ASP A 169 -4.91 -2.70 -16.20
CA ASP A 169 -4.83 -4.04 -16.80
C ASP A 169 -3.64 -4.85 -16.25
N ALA A 170 -2.50 -4.18 -16.02
CA ALA A 170 -1.33 -4.81 -15.44
C ALA A 170 -1.57 -5.18 -13.95
N ALA A 171 -2.30 -4.33 -13.21
CA ALA A 171 -2.72 -4.60 -11.83
C ALA A 171 -3.59 -5.84 -11.75
N ARG A 172 -4.59 -5.94 -12.64
CA ARG A 172 -5.45 -7.12 -12.75
C ARG A 172 -4.65 -8.38 -13.06
N ALA A 173 -3.77 -8.32 -14.05
CA ALA A 173 -2.89 -9.45 -14.38
C ALA A 173 -1.97 -9.81 -13.20
N GLY A 174 -1.49 -8.82 -12.45
CA GLY A 174 -0.73 -9.02 -11.22
C GLY A 174 -1.49 -9.86 -10.19
N TRP A 175 -2.72 -9.47 -9.91
CA TRP A 175 -3.62 -10.17 -8.99
C TRP A 175 -3.92 -11.61 -9.45
N GLU A 176 -4.27 -11.78 -10.72
CA GLU A 176 -4.67 -13.07 -11.28
C GLU A 176 -3.50 -14.07 -11.37
N ARG A 177 -2.25 -13.59 -11.50
CA ARG A 177 -1.06 -14.46 -11.44
C ARG A 177 -0.91 -15.20 -10.11
N HIS A 178 -1.54 -14.71 -9.05
CA HIS A 178 -1.58 -15.38 -7.76
C HIS A 178 -2.69 -16.44 -7.65
N GLY A 179 -3.48 -16.66 -8.72
CA GLY A 179 -4.64 -17.56 -8.70
C GLY A 179 -5.83 -16.99 -7.92
N LEU A 180 -5.84 -15.67 -7.66
CA LEU A 180 -6.90 -14.97 -6.96
C LEU A 180 -7.91 -14.38 -7.97
N GLU A 181 -9.18 -14.33 -7.58
CA GLU A 181 -10.23 -13.71 -8.39
C GLU A 181 -10.21 -12.19 -8.22
N TYR A 182 -9.99 -11.44 -9.30
CA TYR A 182 -9.87 -9.97 -9.23
C TYR A 182 -11.16 -9.26 -8.79
N ALA A 183 -12.32 -9.84 -9.08
CA ALA A 183 -13.60 -9.30 -8.59
C ALA A 183 -13.75 -9.43 -7.06
N ALA A 184 -13.01 -10.35 -6.43
CA ALA A 184 -13.06 -10.59 -4.99
C ALA A 184 -12.15 -9.65 -4.17
N ARG A 185 -11.52 -8.63 -4.79
CA ARG A 185 -10.64 -7.66 -4.11
C ARG A 185 -11.31 -7.00 -2.90
N GLY A 186 -12.55 -6.52 -3.06
CA GLY A 186 -13.31 -5.88 -1.97
C GLY A 186 -13.53 -6.80 -0.77
N ALA A 187 -14.00 -8.03 -1.01
CA ALA A 187 -14.21 -9.03 0.03
C ALA A 187 -12.89 -9.43 0.71
N THR A 188 -11.84 -9.61 -0.09
CA THR A 188 -10.49 -9.93 0.40
C THR A 188 -9.96 -8.84 1.34
N ALA A 189 -10.11 -7.57 0.96
CA ALA A 189 -9.65 -6.44 1.79
C ALA A 189 -10.43 -6.35 3.11
N LEU A 190 -11.75 -6.54 3.09
CA LEU A 190 -12.56 -6.54 4.30
C LEU A 190 -12.19 -7.70 5.23
N ALA A 191 -11.90 -8.87 4.66
CA ALA A 191 -11.44 -10.02 5.44
C ALA A 191 -10.05 -9.77 6.05
N LEU A 192 -9.13 -9.17 5.29
CA LEU A 192 -7.81 -8.76 5.76
C LEU A 192 -7.89 -7.71 6.86
N GLN A 193 -8.75 -6.70 6.70
CA GLN A 193 -8.95 -5.65 7.71
C GLN A 193 -9.42 -6.26 9.04
N ARG A 194 -10.42 -7.16 9.01
CA ARG A 194 -10.89 -7.86 10.22
C ARG A 194 -9.84 -8.78 10.83
N LEU A 195 -9.04 -9.43 9.99
CA LEU A 195 -7.92 -10.26 10.45
C LEU A 195 -6.86 -9.38 11.13
N PHE A 196 -6.50 -8.26 10.51
CA PHE A 196 -5.49 -7.36 11.01
C PHE A 196 -5.87 -6.75 12.36
N GLU A 197 -7.14 -6.37 12.55
CA GLU A 197 -7.66 -5.92 13.85
C GLU A 197 -7.44 -6.94 14.96
N ARG A 198 -7.65 -8.24 14.69
CA ARG A 198 -7.48 -9.30 15.68
C ARG A 198 -6.02 -9.66 15.92
N VAL A 199 -5.21 -9.66 14.87
CA VAL A 199 -3.76 -9.85 14.96
C VAL A 199 -3.12 -8.74 15.80
N ASP A 200 -3.45 -7.47 15.55
CA ASP A 200 -2.94 -6.33 16.35
C ASP A 200 -3.44 -6.40 17.80
N ALA A 201 -4.73 -6.72 18.02
CA ALA A 201 -5.28 -6.88 19.35
C ALA A 201 -4.57 -8.01 20.14
N SER A 202 -4.27 -9.14 19.49
CA SER A 202 -3.55 -10.25 20.12
C SER A 202 -2.17 -9.83 20.61
N VAL A 203 -1.41 -9.11 19.77
CA VAL A 203 -0.09 -8.59 20.16
C VAL A 203 -0.18 -7.64 21.36
N LEU A 204 -1.18 -6.75 21.37
CA LEU A 204 -1.42 -5.82 22.47
C LEU A 204 -1.83 -6.54 23.76
N GLU A 205 -2.74 -7.51 23.67
CA GLU A 205 -3.22 -8.29 24.82
C GLU A 205 -2.10 -9.11 25.46
N GLN A 206 -1.19 -9.65 24.65
CA GLN A 206 -0.03 -10.39 25.11
C GLN A 206 1.12 -9.49 25.60
N GLY A 207 1.05 -8.18 25.33
CA GLY A 207 2.10 -7.23 25.71
C GLY A 207 3.42 -7.48 24.98
N TRP A 208 3.37 -7.98 23.75
CA TRP A 208 4.57 -8.22 22.96
C TRP A 208 5.19 -6.90 22.48
N ILE A 209 6.51 -6.79 22.59
CA ILE A 209 7.28 -5.61 22.14
C ILE A 209 7.62 -5.74 20.66
N GLN A 210 7.80 -6.98 20.19
CA GLN A 210 8.04 -7.33 18.79
C GLN A 210 7.29 -8.62 18.49
N ALA A 211 6.84 -8.77 17.25
CA ALA A 211 6.26 -10.01 16.76
C ALA A 211 6.53 -10.13 15.26
N GLU A 212 6.68 -11.35 14.78
CA GLU A 212 6.85 -11.65 13.36
C GLU A 212 5.74 -12.62 12.96
N GLY A 213 5.32 -12.57 11.71
CA GLY A 213 4.31 -13.48 11.22
C GLY A 213 4.04 -13.31 9.73
N GLU A 214 3.10 -14.09 9.24
CA GLU A 214 2.80 -14.20 7.83
C GLU A 214 1.29 -14.12 7.60
N PHE A 215 0.88 -13.12 6.81
CA PHE A 215 -0.46 -13.08 6.24
C PHE A 215 -0.53 -14.02 5.04
N ARG A 216 -1.63 -14.77 4.95
CA ARG A 216 -1.94 -15.66 3.84
C ARG A 216 -3.21 -15.22 3.15
N VAL A 217 -3.14 -15.02 1.84
CA VAL A 217 -4.29 -14.70 1.01
C VAL A 217 -4.55 -15.86 0.04
N ALA A 218 -5.60 -16.62 0.31
CA ALA A 218 -6.07 -17.71 -0.53
C ALA A 218 -7.34 -17.29 -1.30
N THR A 219 -7.86 -18.15 -2.18
CA THR A 219 -9.06 -17.83 -2.97
C THR A 219 -10.30 -17.60 -2.10
N ASP A 220 -10.51 -18.41 -1.06
CA ASP A 220 -11.74 -18.43 -0.24
C ASP A 220 -11.55 -17.88 1.18
N ALA A 221 -10.31 -17.61 1.60
CA ALA A 221 -9.99 -17.19 2.94
C ALA A 221 -8.74 -16.31 3.01
N VAL A 222 -8.60 -15.60 4.13
CA VAL A 222 -7.34 -14.99 4.55
C VAL A 222 -6.99 -15.49 5.93
N GLY A 223 -5.69 -15.63 6.22
CA GLY A 223 -5.24 -16.06 7.53
C GLY A 223 -3.94 -15.40 7.95
N PHE A 224 -3.60 -15.58 9.22
CA PHE A 224 -2.35 -15.11 9.78
C PHE A 224 -1.75 -16.18 10.68
N ARG A 225 -0.42 -16.29 10.66
CA ARG A 225 0.35 -17.18 11.54
C ARG A 225 1.53 -16.40 12.11
N PHE A 226 1.66 -16.37 13.44
CA PHE A 226 2.87 -15.86 14.09
C PHE A 226 4.06 -16.80 13.88
N GLU A 227 5.26 -16.24 13.76
CA GLU A 227 6.51 -17.00 13.77
C GLU A 227 7.06 -17.15 15.19
N GLY A 228 7.57 -18.34 15.54
CA GLY A 228 8.19 -18.64 16.86
C GLY A 228 7.68 -19.93 17.52
N ASP A 229 8.24 -20.28 18.69
CA ASP A 229 7.94 -21.55 19.41
C ASP A 229 6.49 -21.62 19.97
N GLU A 230 5.72 -20.53 19.90
CA GLU A 230 4.30 -20.45 20.25
C GLU A 230 3.38 -20.35 19.00
N ALA A 231 3.84 -20.79 17.82
CA ALA A 231 3.16 -20.69 16.52
C ALA A 231 1.86 -21.52 16.35
N GLU A 232 0.98 -21.56 17.35
CA GLU A 232 -0.30 -22.27 17.27
C GLU A 232 -1.50 -21.37 16.93
N LEU A 233 -1.35 -20.03 16.99
CA LEU A 233 -2.44 -19.11 16.65
C LEU A 233 -2.50 -18.91 15.12
N VAL A 234 -3.27 -19.79 14.49
CA VAL A 234 -3.76 -19.61 13.11
C VAL A 234 -5.10 -18.91 13.17
N GLU A 235 -5.10 -17.63 12.80
CA GLU A 235 -6.35 -16.92 12.57
C GLU A 235 -6.80 -17.09 11.12
N CYS A 236 -8.08 -17.32 10.89
CA CYS A 236 -8.63 -17.47 9.55
C CYS A 236 -9.99 -16.76 9.43
N VAL A 237 -10.18 -16.03 8.34
CA VAL A 237 -11.42 -15.32 7.98
C VAL A 237 -11.82 -15.79 6.60
N SER A 238 -13.01 -16.40 6.50
CA SER A 238 -13.63 -16.67 5.20
C SER A 238 -14.05 -15.36 4.54
N LYS A 239 -13.86 -15.27 3.23
CA LYS A 239 -14.17 -14.08 2.42
C LYS A 239 -15.67 -13.95 2.14
#